data_AF-A0A976JKJ8-F1
#
_entry.id   AF-A0A976JKJ8-F1
#
_cell.length_a   1.000
_cell.length_b   1.000
_cell.length_c   1.000
_cell.angle_alpha   90.00
_cell.angle_beta   90.00
_cell.angle_gamma   90.00
#
_symmetry.space_group_name_H-M   'P 1'
#
loop_
_entity.id
_entity.type
_entity.pdbx_description
1 polymer ?
#
loop_
_entity_poly.entity_id
_entity_poly.type
_entity_poly.pdbx_seq_one_letter_code
_entity_poly.pdbx_strand_id
1 'polypeptide(L)'
;MQVNVRYLDNLKIEASFDDFTIVSDQPIRYKGDGTAPGPYDYFLASSAMCAAYFVKLYCNTRNIPTDDIVVTQNNIVDPDNRYKQSFHIQIELPADISEKDKNGIIASMERCTVKRVIQNEIDFIIEPKEVLGVESNDVFAEFLKGESKTMIIGKDAPLEETIQRMTGLLANLGINIEIASWRNLVPHVWSVHIRDADSPICFTNGKGATKEAALCSALGEYLERISNNYFYNDYYLGEKIANDDFVHYPNEKWFSLEEDDSIPVGLMDHYLLDIYNASGDLKGSNLIDSNSGNSERGICAIPFTRQSDQAEVMIPVNLIGNLFVSNGMSAGNTKFEARVQALSEIFERGVKNKIIREEIALPDVPKEVLERFPTIIEGIEKLEQRGFPILVKDASLGGLYPVMCVTLMNPHNGGVYASFGAHPKFEVALERSLTELLQGRS
;
A
#
# COMPACT_ATOMS: atom_id res chain seq x y z
N MET A 1 11.66 -5.91 -0.03
CA MET A 1 11.78 -7.36 -0.20
C MET A 1 12.94 -7.82 0.65
N GLN A 2 12.62 -8.46 1.77
CA GLN A 2 13.59 -9.15 2.60
C GLN A 2 13.98 -10.46 1.93
N VAL A 3 15.27 -10.81 1.98
CA VAL A 3 15.79 -12.09 1.51
C VAL A 3 16.44 -12.78 2.70
N ASN A 4 15.83 -13.84 3.19
CA ASN A 4 16.32 -14.59 4.33
C ASN A 4 17.18 -15.75 3.84
N VAL A 5 18.43 -15.82 4.30
CA VAL A 5 19.37 -16.86 3.89
C VAL A 5 19.64 -17.80 5.04
N ARG A 6 19.38 -19.10 4.84
CA ARG A 6 19.80 -20.16 5.77
C ARG A 6 20.97 -20.95 5.21
N TYR A 7 21.82 -21.44 6.10
CA TYR A 7 22.94 -22.31 5.76
C TYR A 7 22.47 -23.75 5.70
N LEU A 8 22.82 -24.44 4.62
CA LEU A 8 22.62 -25.88 4.45
C LEU A 8 23.97 -26.60 4.63
N ASP A 9 24.01 -27.89 4.31
CA ASP A 9 25.23 -28.68 4.40
C ASP A 9 26.36 -28.15 3.51
N ASN A 10 27.60 -28.23 4.00
CA ASN A 10 28.82 -27.76 3.32
C ASN A 10 28.77 -26.25 2.99
N LEU A 11 28.90 -25.87 1.70
CA LEU A 11 28.87 -24.47 1.24
C LEU A 11 27.54 -24.12 0.55
N LYS A 12 26.50 -24.93 0.76
CA LYS A 12 25.16 -24.64 0.26
C LYS A 12 24.47 -23.61 1.13
N ILE A 13 23.76 -22.71 0.46
CA ILE A 13 22.90 -21.73 1.08
C ILE A 13 21.55 -21.74 0.37
N GLU A 14 20.50 -21.43 1.11
CA GLU A 14 19.15 -21.30 0.57
C GLU A 14 18.62 -19.93 0.94
N ALA A 15 18.22 -19.17 -0.08
CA ALA A 15 17.56 -17.89 0.09
C ALA A 15 16.05 -18.07 -0.11
N SER A 16 15.27 -17.52 0.81
CA SER A 16 13.80 -17.46 0.76
C SER A 16 13.35 -16.00 0.70
N PHE A 17 12.43 -15.69 -0.21
CA PHE A 17 11.86 -14.36 -0.40
C PHE A 17 10.48 -14.47 -1.07
N ASP A 18 9.51 -13.71 -0.57
CA ASP A 18 8.08 -13.86 -0.92
C ASP A 18 7.69 -15.38 -0.88
N ASP A 19 7.12 -15.94 -1.96
CA ASP A 19 6.76 -17.37 -2.05
C ASP A 19 7.84 -18.26 -2.70
N PHE A 20 9.05 -17.73 -2.91
CA PHE A 20 10.11 -18.40 -3.67
C PHE A 20 11.30 -18.81 -2.82
N THR A 21 11.97 -19.87 -3.26
CA THR A 21 13.20 -20.38 -2.67
C THR A 21 14.23 -20.65 -3.75
N ILE A 22 15.46 -20.18 -3.54
CA ILE A 22 16.60 -20.49 -4.41
C ILE A 22 17.71 -21.15 -3.60
N VAL A 23 18.24 -22.26 -4.11
CA VAL A 23 19.43 -22.92 -3.56
C VAL A 23 20.63 -22.47 -4.36
N SER A 24 21.71 -22.14 -3.67
CA SER A 24 22.99 -21.84 -4.26
C SER A 24 24.08 -22.70 -3.65
N ASP A 25 25.04 -23.11 -4.48
CA ASP A 25 26.17 -23.93 -4.09
C ASP A 25 27.44 -23.42 -4.75
N GLN A 26 28.58 -23.66 -4.11
CA GLN A 26 29.87 -23.39 -4.71
C GLN A 26 30.31 -24.58 -5.58
N PRO A 27 31.01 -24.36 -6.69
CA PRO A 27 31.57 -25.45 -7.46
C PRO A 27 32.66 -26.20 -6.66
N ILE A 28 32.94 -27.45 -7.05
CA ILE A 28 33.93 -28.33 -6.40
C ILE A 28 35.31 -27.65 -6.27
N ARG A 29 35.73 -26.86 -7.26
CA ARG A 29 36.99 -26.09 -7.22
C ARG A 29 37.07 -25.07 -6.06
N TYR A 30 35.93 -24.64 -5.53
CA TYR A 30 35.80 -23.76 -4.37
C TYR A 30 35.28 -24.52 -3.14
N LYS A 31 35.45 -25.85 -3.11
CA LYS A 31 35.08 -26.77 -2.01
C LYS A 31 33.58 -26.96 -1.76
N GLY A 32 32.70 -26.49 -2.65
CA GLY A 32 31.28 -26.84 -2.58
C GLY A 32 30.96 -28.15 -3.30
N ASP A 33 29.68 -28.51 -3.35
CA ASP A 33 29.25 -29.77 -3.98
C ASP A 33 28.94 -29.59 -5.48
N GLY A 34 28.86 -28.35 -5.96
CA GLY A 34 28.52 -28.00 -7.34
C GLY A 34 27.10 -28.42 -7.75
N THR A 35 26.18 -28.56 -6.80
CA THR A 35 24.82 -29.06 -7.01
C THR A 35 23.82 -27.98 -7.45
N ALA A 36 24.18 -26.71 -7.32
CA ALA A 36 23.40 -25.56 -7.74
C ALA A 36 24.32 -24.42 -8.25
N PRO A 37 23.81 -23.46 -9.04
CA PRO A 37 24.56 -22.26 -9.43
C PRO A 37 25.08 -21.48 -8.22
N GLY A 38 26.23 -20.83 -8.36
CA GLY A 38 26.73 -19.91 -7.34
C GLY A 38 25.89 -18.62 -7.26
N PRO A 39 25.96 -17.84 -6.17
CA PRO A 39 25.14 -16.63 -6.03
C PRO A 39 25.43 -15.62 -7.14
N TYR A 40 26.69 -15.55 -7.58
CA TYR A 40 27.11 -14.69 -8.67
C TYR A 40 26.56 -15.14 -10.03
N ASP A 41 26.39 -16.45 -10.24
CA ASP A 41 25.81 -16.98 -11.48
C ASP A 41 24.34 -16.57 -11.62
N TYR A 42 23.58 -16.57 -10.52
CA TYR A 42 22.22 -16.03 -10.49
C TYR A 42 22.17 -14.54 -10.86
N PHE A 43 23.10 -13.74 -10.33
CA PHE A 43 23.21 -12.33 -10.71
C PHE A 43 23.45 -12.16 -12.22
N LEU A 44 24.40 -12.90 -12.79
CA LEU A 44 24.69 -12.86 -14.23
C LEU A 44 23.53 -13.35 -15.09
N ALA A 45 22.83 -14.41 -14.66
CA ALA A 45 21.67 -14.92 -15.37
C ALA A 45 20.49 -13.92 -15.31
N SER A 46 20.32 -13.23 -14.17
CA SER A 46 19.21 -12.29 -13.97
C SER A 46 19.22 -11.12 -14.97
N SER A 47 20.40 -10.64 -15.38
CA SER A 47 20.49 -9.57 -16.38
C SER A 47 20.05 -10.02 -17.77
N ALA A 48 20.44 -11.22 -18.18
CA ALA A 48 20.02 -11.80 -19.46
C ALA A 48 18.51 -12.08 -19.47
N MET A 49 17.99 -12.69 -18.39
CA MET A 49 16.55 -12.96 -18.23
C MET A 49 15.72 -11.67 -18.21
N CYS A 50 16.19 -10.62 -17.53
CA CYS A 50 15.54 -9.32 -17.50
C CYS A 50 15.43 -8.70 -18.90
N ALA A 51 16.51 -8.72 -19.68
CA ALA A 51 16.46 -8.23 -21.06
C ALA A 51 15.47 -9.05 -21.90
N ALA A 52 15.51 -10.39 -21.82
CA ALA A 52 14.59 -11.28 -22.52
C ALA A 52 13.11 -11.06 -22.12
N TYR A 53 12.83 -10.75 -20.84
CA TYR A 53 11.49 -10.39 -20.39
C TYR A 53 10.94 -9.16 -21.14
N PHE A 54 11.75 -8.10 -21.29
CA PHE A 54 11.32 -6.89 -22.00
C PHE A 54 11.11 -7.12 -23.50
N VAL A 55 11.87 -8.04 -24.11
CA VAL A 55 11.62 -8.53 -25.47
C VAL A 55 10.27 -9.21 -25.54
N LYS A 56 10.01 -10.17 -24.63
CA LYS A 56 8.75 -10.92 -24.57
C LYS A 56 7.54 -10.01 -24.36
N LEU A 57 7.66 -9.02 -23.48
CA LEU A 57 6.63 -8.02 -23.24
C LEU A 57 6.28 -7.23 -24.50
N TYR A 58 7.30 -6.73 -25.22
CA TYR A 58 7.08 -6.00 -26.48
C TYR A 58 6.36 -6.88 -27.51
N CYS A 59 6.84 -8.11 -27.69
CA CYS A 59 6.30 -9.06 -28.66
C CYS A 59 4.85 -9.43 -28.34
N ASN A 60 4.55 -9.73 -27.07
CA ASN A 60 3.19 -10.07 -26.61
C ASN A 60 2.19 -8.94 -26.89
N THR A 61 2.56 -7.68 -26.64
CA THR A 61 1.65 -6.53 -26.90
C THR A 61 1.33 -6.31 -28.39
N ARG A 62 2.09 -6.92 -29.29
CA ARG A 62 1.96 -6.79 -30.75
C ARG A 62 1.67 -8.11 -31.46
N ASN A 63 1.42 -9.17 -30.70
CA ASN A 63 1.21 -10.52 -31.22
C ASN A 63 2.36 -11.02 -32.12
N ILE A 64 3.61 -10.71 -31.77
CA ILE A 64 4.80 -11.20 -32.45
C ILE A 64 5.23 -12.52 -31.79
N PRO A 65 5.37 -13.63 -32.53
CA PRO A 65 5.91 -14.89 -32.00
C PRO A 65 7.34 -14.73 -31.51
N THR A 66 7.73 -15.52 -30.51
CA THR A 66 9.08 -15.45 -29.91
C THR A 66 9.89 -16.72 -30.13
N ASP A 67 9.39 -17.65 -30.94
CA ASP A 67 9.99 -18.97 -31.14
C ASP A 67 11.39 -18.89 -31.75
N ASP A 68 11.62 -17.92 -32.64
CA ASP A 68 12.89 -17.68 -33.34
C ASP A 68 13.66 -16.46 -32.80
N ILE A 69 13.39 -16.04 -31.57
CA ILE A 69 14.10 -14.95 -30.90
C ILE A 69 15.02 -15.51 -29.83
N VAL A 70 16.32 -15.24 -29.95
CA VAL A 70 17.33 -15.72 -29.00
C VAL A 70 18.02 -14.52 -28.35
N VAL A 71 18.11 -14.52 -27.03
CA VAL A 71 18.88 -13.54 -26.26
C VAL A 71 20.07 -14.24 -25.62
N THR A 72 21.27 -13.73 -25.87
CA THR A 72 22.51 -14.25 -25.28
C THR A 72 23.25 -13.14 -24.53
N GLN A 73 24.03 -13.52 -23.52
CA GLN A 73 24.86 -12.59 -22.76
C GLN A 73 26.27 -13.13 -22.62
N ASN A 74 27.25 -12.28 -22.93
CA ASN A 74 28.66 -12.53 -22.67
C ASN A 74 29.20 -11.51 -21.65
N ASN A 75 29.89 -12.00 -20.63
CA ASN A 75 30.46 -11.17 -19.58
C ASN A 75 31.96 -11.00 -19.82
N ILE A 76 32.38 -9.79 -20.17
CA ILE A 76 33.79 -9.47 -20.39
C ILE A 76 34.33 -8.78 -19.15
N VAL A 77 35.33 -9.40 -18.52
CA VAL A 77 36.00 -8.88 -17.33
C VAL A 77 37.16 -7.97 -17.75
N ASP A 78 37.25 -6.79 -17.16
CA ASP A 78 38.36 -5.86 -17.38
C ASP A 78 39.67 -6.49 -16.87
N PRO A 79 40.75 -6.52 -17.69
CA PRO A 79 42.01 -7.15 -17.31
C PRO A 79 42.65 -6.58 -16.04
N ASP A 80 42.46 -5.29 -15.77
CA ASP A 80 43.10 -4.59 -14.64
C ASP A 80 42.21 -4.55 -13.40
N ASN A 81 40.89 -4.71 -13.56
CA ASN A 81 39.94 -4.74 -12.45
C ASN A 81 38.87 -5.81 -12.65
N ARG A 82 39.01 -6.96 -11.97
CA ARG A 82 38.07 -8.09 -12.06
C ARG A 82 36.61 -7.77 -11.72
N TYR A 83 36.36 -6.67 -11.01
CA TYR A 83 35.02 -6.22 -10.64
C TYR A 83 34.40 -5.26 -11.67
N LYS A 84 35.21 -4.69 -12.56
CA LYS A 84 34.74 -3.91 -13.69
C LYS A 84 34.46 -4.86 -14.84
N GLN A 85 33.20 -4.97 -15.21
CA GLN A 85 32.75 -5.91 -16.23
C GLN A 85 31.84 -5.23 -17.24
N SER A 86 31.87 -5.74 -18.48
CA SER A 86 30.97 -5.32 -19.56
C SER A 86 30.07 -6.49 -19.92
N PHE A 87 28.77 -6.32 -19.75
CA PHE A 87 27.76 -7.32 -20.12
C PHE A 87 27.32 -7.04 -21.55
N HIS A 88 27.74 -7.88 -22.48
CA HIS A 88 27.34 -7.81 -23.88
C HIS A 88 26.11 -8.69 -24.08
N ILE A 89 24.94 -8.06 -24.07
CA ILE A 89 23.67 -8.73 -24.39
C ILE A 89 23.41 -8.59 -25.89
N GLN A 90 23.26 -9.72 -26.57
CA GLN A 90 22.96 -9.79 -28.00
C GLN A 90 21.58 -10.41 -28.20
N ILE A 91 20.88 -9.96 -29.22
CA ILE A 91 19.59 -10.50 -29.63
C ILE A 91 19.65 -10.92 -31.09
N GLU A 92 19.24 -12.16 -31.34
CA GLU A 92 19.01 -12.69 -32.67
C GLU A 92 17.51 -12.60 -32.94
N LEU A 93 17.16 -11.99 -34.07
CA LEU A 93 15.79 -11.76 -34.50
C LEU A 93 15.58 -12.44 -35.85
N PRO A 94 14.37 -12.94 -36.15
CA PRO A 94 14.07 -13.57 -37.43
C PRO A 94 14.14 -12.54 -38.57
N ALA A 95 14.52 -13.00 -39.76
CA ALA A 95 14.83 -12.12 -40.89
C ALA A 95 13.62 -11.35 -41.44
N ASP A 96 12.40 -11.82 -41.14
CA ASP A 96 11.13 -11.23 -41.53
C ASP A 96 10.61 -10.18 -40.54
N ILE A 97 11.30 -9.96 -39.41
CA ILE A 97 10.90 -8.92 -38.46
C ILE A 97 11.02 -7.54 -39.09
N SER A 98 10.01 -6.69 -38.87
CA SER A 98 10.06 -5.33 -39.41
C SER A 98 11.13 -4.50 -38.71
N GLU A 99 11.76 -3.56 -39.43
CA GLU A 99 12.72 -2.62 -38.83
C GLU A 99 12.10 -1.77 -37.72
N LYS A 100 10.79 -1.51 -37.79
CA LYS A 100 10.06 -0.82 -36.73
C LYS A 100 10.02 -1.66 -35.44
N ASP A 101 9.70 -2.95 -35.55
CA ASP A 101 9.60 -3.83 -34.40
C ASP A 101 10.98 -4.16 -33.84
N LYS A 102 11.99 -4.36 -34.68
CA LYS A 102 13.40 -4.49 -34.27
C LYS A 102 13.86 -3.33 -33.40
N ASN A 103 13.66 -2.09 -33.86
CA ASN A 103 14.00 -0.90 -33.08
C ASN A 103 13.17 -0.80 -31.78
N GLY A 104 11.90 -1.18 -31.83
CA GLY A 104 11.02 -1.21 -30.66
C GLY A 104 11.43 -2.25 -29.62
N ILE A 105 11.89 -3.43 -30.05
CA ILE A 105 12.41 -4.48 -29.17
C ILE A 105 13.68 -4.00 -28.48
N ILE A 106 14.64 -3.46 -29.23
CA ILE A 106 15.88 -2.90 -28.66
C ILE A 106 15.56 -1.80 -27.64
N ALA A 107 14.65 -0.87 -27.99
CA ALA A 107 14.20 0.18 -27.07
C ALA A 107 13.45 -0.36 -25.84
N SER A 108 12.79 -1.51 -25.96
CA SER A 108 12.16 -2.21 -24.82
C SER A 108 13.23 -2.79 -23.89
N MET A 109 14.26 -3.44 -24.44
CA MET A 109 15.39 -3.99 -23.66
C MET A 109 16.13 -2.92 -22.87
N GLU A 110 16.16 -1.67 -23.37
CA GLU A 110 16.74 -0.53 -22.65
C GLU A 110 16.07 -0.27 -21.28
N ARG A 111 14.83 -0.73 -21.09
CA ARG A 111 14.07 -0.61 -19.85
C ARG A 111 14.38 -1.71 -18.83
N CYS A 112 15.30 -2.63 -19.12
CA CYS A 112 15.65 -3.71 -18.19
C CYS A 112 16.03 -3.17 -16.80
N THR A 113 15.22 -3.55 -15.80
CA THR A 113 15.37 -3.12 -14.42
C THR A 113 16.74 -3.47 -13.85
N VAL A 114 17.23 -4.70 -14.06
CA VAL A 114 18.56 -5.12 -13.56
C VAL A 114 19.66 -4.22 -14.12
N LYS A 115 19.63 -3.95 -15.43
CA LYS A 115 20.59 -3.05 -16.09
C LYS A 115 20.52 -1.64 -15.50
N ARG A 116 19.31 -1.09 -15.37
CA ARG A 116 19.08 0.25 -14.81
C ARG A 116 19.60 0.34 -13.38
N VAL A 117 19.32 -0.65 -12.54
CA VAL A 117 19.78 -0.70 -11.15
C VAL A 117 21.32 -0.72 -11.09
N ILE A 118 22.00 -1.56 -11.89
CA ILE A 118 23.48 -1.62 -11.95
C ILE A 118 24.10 -0.33 -12.51
N GLN A 119 23.46 0.31 -13.49
CA GLN A 119 23.95 1.56 -14.08
C GLN A 119 23.69 2.79 -13.19
N ASN A 120 22.89 2.64 -12.13
CA ASN A 120 22.79 3.61 -11.05
C ASN A 120 23.71 3.17 -9.90
N GLU A 121 23.97 4.08 -8.98
CA GLU A 121 24.79 3.79 -7.80
C GLU A 121 23.93 3.02 -6.78
N ILE A 122 24.26 1.74 -6.55
CA ILE A 122 23.65 0.92 -5.50
C ILE A 122 24.58 0.94 -4.29
N ASP A 123 24.05 1.38 -3.15
CA ASP A 123 24.78 1.33 -1.89
C ASP A 123 24.71 -0.06 -1.25
N PHE A 124 25.86 -0.55 -0.80
CA PHE A 124 25.97 -1.76 0.02
C PHE A 124 26.33 -1.37 1.44
N ILE A 125 25.33 -1.34 2.32
CA ILE A 125 25.49 -1.04 3.74
C ILE A 125 25.56 -2.39 4.49
N ILE A 126 26.66 -2.64 5.19
CA ILE A 126 26.89 -3.88 5.94
C ILE A 126 27.05 -3.52 7.42
N GLU A 127 26.11 -3.97 8.23
CA GLU A 127 26.05 -3.65 9.66
C GLU A 127 25.92 -4.93 10.50
N PRO A 128 26.75 -5.12 11.53
CA PRO A 128 26.56 -6.21 12.48
C PRO A 128 25.35 -5.90 13.38
N LYS A 129 24.43 -6.86 13.53
CA LYS A 129 23.42 -6.82 14.60
C LYS A 129 23.92 -7.65 15.79
N GLU A 130 23.98 -7.04 16.98
CA GLU A 130 24.51 -7.68 18.20
C GLU A 130 23.57 -8.74 18.81
N VAL A 131 22.35 -8.92 18.28
CA VAL A 131 21.35 -9.86 18.82
C VAL A 131 20.83 -10.78 17.73
N LEU A 132 21.10 -12.08 17.88
CA LEU A 132 20.39 -13.14 17.16
C LEU A 132 18.93 -13.13 17.62
N GLY A 133 17.99 -12.76 16.74
CA GLY A 133 16.55 -12.94 16.96
C GLY A 133 15.74 -11.74 17.42
N VAL A 134 16.26 -10.50 17.36
CA VAL A 134 15.42 -9.29 17.48
C VAL A 134 15.65 -8.43 16.23
N GLU A 135 14.70 -8.52 15.30
CA GLU A 135 14.70 -7.75 14.06
C GLU A 135 14.32 -6.29 14.33
N SER A 136 15.27 -5.46 14.77
CA SER A 136 15.12 -4.03 14.56
C SER A 136 15.59 -3.71 13.14
N ASN A 137 14.66 -3.56 12.20
CA ASN A 137 14.96 -3.01 10.89
C ASN A 137 15.48 -1.57 11.05
N ASP A 138 16.79 -1.37 10.81
CA ASP A 138 17.45 -0.04 10.79
C ASP A 138 16.97 0.84 9.61
N VAL A 139 15.98 0.35 8.84
CA VAL A 139 15.31 1.05 7.72
C VAL A 139 14.77 2.41 8.16
N PHE A 140 14.44 2.57 9.44
CA PHE A 140 13.94 3.84 9.98
C PHE A 140 15.03 4.75 10.55
N ALA A 141 16.28 4.30 10.66
CA ALA A 141 17.32 5.06 11.34
C ALA A 141 17.64 6.39 10.66
N GLU A 142 17.53 6.49 9.34
CA GLU A 142 17.64 7.77 8.61
C GLU A 142 16.65 8.81 9.15
N PHE A 143 15.42 8.39 9.48
CA PHE A 143 14.37 9.25 10.01
C PHE A 143 14.50 9.55 11.52
N LEU A 144 15.30 8.75 12.23
CA LEU A 144 15.50 8.85 13.68
C LEU A 144 16.83 9.52 14.07
N LYS A 145 17.74 9.74 13.10
CA LYS A 145 19.08 10.31 13.31
C LYS A 145 19.09 11.84 13.50
N GLY A 146 17.97 12.55 13.28
CA GLY A 146 17.88 14.00 13.37
C GLY A 146 17.20 14.53 14.65
N GLU A 147 17.60 15.72 15.10
CA GLU A 147 16.88 16.48 16.15
C GLU A 147 15.73 17.35 15.59
N SER A 148 15.39 17.20 14.30
CA SER A 148 14.31 17.97 13.68
C SER A 148 12.96 17.62 14.31
N LYS A 149 12.10 18.63 14.44
CA LYS A 149 10.73 18.49 14.95
C LYS A 149 9.78 19.20 13.99
N THR A 150 9.42 18.49 12.94
CA THR A 150 8.58 19.02 11.87
C THR A 150 7.11 18.90 12.25
N MET A 151 6.44 20.03 12.49
CA MET A 151 5.00 20.09 12.72
C MET A 151 4.28 20.43 11.41
N ILE A 152 3.28 19.63 11.06
CA ILE A 152 2.39 19.90 9.92
C ILE A 152 0.97 20.23 10.39
N ILE A 153 0.21 20.95 9.55
CA ILE A 153 -1.13 21.43 9.91
C ILE A 153 -2.07 20.25 10.17
N GLY A 154 -2.78 20.30 11.30
CA GLY A 154 -3.77 19.28 11.67
C GLY A 154 -3.19 18.04 12.34
N LYS A 155 -1.89 18.06 12.71
CA LYS A 155 -1.23 17.00 13.48
C LYS A 155 -0.84 17.50 14.88
N ASP A 156 -0.99 16.62 15.86
CA ASP A 156 -0.79 16.93 17.28
C ASP A 156 0.63 16.56 17.77
N ALA A 157 1.48 16.00 16.91
CA ALA A 157 2.88 15.69 17.22
C ALA A 157 3.78 15.88 15.99
N PRO A 158 5.09 16.11 16.20
CA PRO A 158 6.06 16.16 15.12
C PRO A 158 6.13 14.85 14.33
N LEU A 159 6.47 14.93 13.04
CA LEU A 159 6.59 13.77 12.16
C LEU A 159 7.62 12.75 12.69
N GLU A 160 8.77 13.24 13.13
CA GLU A 160 9.88 12.41 13.62
C GLU A 160 9.49 11.65 14.90
N GLU A 161 8.81 12.33 15.83
CA GLU A 161 8.28 11.70 17.05
C GLU A 161 7.19 10.68 16.72
N THR A 162 6.33 10.99 15.73
CA THR A 162 5.28 10.09 15.25
C THR A 162 5.90 8.81 14.67
N ILE A 163 6.91 8.94 13.79
CA ILE A 163 7.64 7.80 13.21
C ILE A 163 8.28 6.96 14.32
N GLN A 164 9.01 7.59 15.25
CA GLN A 164 9.66 6.89 16.35
C GLN A 164 8.66 6.09 17.18
N ARG A 165 7.53 6.71 17.53
CA ARG A 165 6.51 6.07 18.35
C ARG A 165 5.83 4.91 17.62
N MET A 166 5.39 5.12 16.38
CA MET A 166 4.65 4.11 15.63
C MET A 166 5.53 2.91 15.26
N THR A 167 6.77 3.14 14.82
CA THR A 167 7.73 2.05 14.54
C THR A 167 8.06 1.27 15.81
N GLY A 168 8.28 1.94 16.94
CA GLY A 168 8.48 1.29 18.24
C GLY A 168 7.29 0.45 18.69
N LEU A 169 6.06 0.92 18.48
CA LEU A 169 4.85 0.15 18.80
C LEU A 169 4.75 -1.12 17.96
N LEU A 170 4.96 -1.02 16.64
CA LEU A 170 4.90 -2.17 15.73
C LEU A 170 6.00 -3.20 16.05
N ALA A 171 7.23 -2.74 16.31
CA ALA A 171 8.33 -3.61 16.71
C ALA A 171 8.05 -4.33 18.05
N ASN A 172 7.46 -3.64 19.02
CA ASN A 172 7.07 -4.24 20.31
C ASN A 172 5.97 -5.29 20.17
N LEU A 173 5.14 -5.21 19.12
CA LEU A 173 4.15 -6.23 18.76
C LEU A 173 4.76 -7.40 17.96
N GLY A 174 6.05 -7.34 17.65
CA GLY A 174 6.73 -8.34 16.81
C GLY A 174 6.44 -8.19 15.31
N ILE A 175 5.97 -7.03 14.86
CA ILE A 175 5.67 -6.75 13.46
C ILE A 175 6.92 -6.17 12.79
N ASN A 176 7.49 -6.89 11.83
CA ASN A 176 8.72 -6.49 11.15
C ASN A 176 8.42 -5.69 9.88
N ILE A 177 8.24 -4.38 10.01
CA ILE A 177 7.95 -3.53 8.85
C ILE A 177 9.18 -3.35 7.95
N GLU A 178 8.99 -3.58 6.64
CA GLU A 178 9.90 -3.14 5.59
C GLU A 178 9.27 -2.08 4.68
N ILE A 179 10.12 -1.24 4.08
CA ILE A 179 9.70 -0.32 3.02
C ILE A 179 9.90 -1.02 1.68
N ALA A 180 8.82 -1.28 0.95
CA ALA A 180 8.91 -1.96 -0.35
C ALA A 180 9.18 -0.99 -1.50
N SER A 181 8.62 0.22 -1.47
CA SER A 181 8.87 1.23 -2.50
C SER A 181 8.58 2.65 -2.04
N TRP A 182 9.31 3.60 -2.62
CA TRP A 182 9.08 5.04 -2.53
C TRP A 182 8.75 5.61 -3.90
N ARG A 183 7.88 6.62 -3.95
CA ARG A 183 7.62 7.40 -5.17
C ARG A 183 7.53 8.88 -4.85
N ASN A 184 8.12 9.68 -5.73
CA ASN A 184 8.05 11.13 -5.72
C ASN A 184 7.91 11.61 -7.17
N LEU A 185 6.67 11.58 -7.68
CA LEU A 185 6.43 11.84 -9.10
C LEU A 185 6.58 13.33 -9.43
N VAL A 186 6.08 14.21 -8.56
CA VAL A 186 6.16 15.66 -8.70
C VAL A 186 6.56 16.26 -7.34
N PRO A 187 7.14 17.48 -7.31
CA PRO A 187 7.49 18.13 -6.05
C PRO A 187 6.32 18.11 -5.07
N HIS A 188 6.66 17.90 -3.80
CA HIS A 188 5.70 17.88 -2.69
C HIS A 188 4.61 16.81 -2.79
N VAL A 189 4.82 15.73 -3.56
CA VAL A 189 3.90 14.58 -3.58
C VAL A 189 4.67 13.28 -3.46
N TRP A 190 4.73 12.78 -2.23
CA TRP A 190 5.37 11.52 -1.88
C TRP A 190 4.33 10.44 -1.62
N SER A 191 4.69 9.20 -1.98
CA SER A 191 4.03 8.01 -1.48
C SER A 191 5.03 6.91 -1.14
N VAL A 192 4.63 6.05 -0.22
CA VAL A 192 5.43 4.92 0.24
C VAL A 192 4.55 3.70 0.39
N HIS A 193 5.07 2.53 0.07
CA HIS A 193 4.46 1.25 0.36
C HIS A 193 5.27 0.55 1.44
N ILE A 194 4.60 0.18 2.53
CA ILE A 194 5.19 -0.60 3.63
C ILE A 194 4.43 -1.90 3.79
N ARG A 195 5.13 -2.96 4.23
CA ARG A 195 4.53 -4.26 4.51
C ARG A 195 5.24 -4.95 5.67
N ASP A 196 4.56 -5.89 6.32
CA ASP A 196 5.22 -6.84 7.20
C ASP A 196 6.09 -7.78 6.39
N ALA A 197 7.36 -7.91 6.76
CA ALA A 197 8.29 -8.81 6.13
C ALA A 197 7.93 -10.27 6.39
N ASP A 198 7.34 -10.57 7.55
CA ASP A 198 6.91 -11.92 7.94
C ASP A 198 5.52 -12.26 7.38
N SER A 199 4.73 -11.25 7.00
CA SER A 199 3.39 -11.43 6.43
C SER A 199 3.10 -10.40 5.33
N PRO A 200 3.60 -10.62 4.10
CA PRO A 200 3.51 -9.63 3.02
C PRO A 200 2.07 -9.24 2.60
N ILE A 201 1.05 -9.98 3.00
CA ILE A 201 -0.37 -9.63 2.81
C ILE A 201 -0.79 -8.42 3.67
N CYS A 202 -0.07 -8.18 4.78
CA CYS A 202 -0.29 -7.05 5.67
C CYS A 202 0.54 -5.87 5.19
N PHE A 203 -0.07 -5.00 4.38
CA PHE A 203 0.60 -3.83 3.81
C PHE A 203 -0.31 -2.60 3.82
N THR A 204 0.31 -1.43 3.79
CA THR A 204 -0.40 -0.15 3.70
C THR A 204 0.38 0.83 2.82
N ASN A 205 -0.31 1.89 2.40
CA ASN A 205 0.30 2.93 1.60
C ASN A 205 0.23 4.27 2.33
N GLY A 206 1.34 4.98 2.34
CA GLY A 206 1.41 6.34 2.84
C GLY A 206 1.42 7.36 1.72
N LYS A 207 0.92 8.55 2.02
CA LYS A 207 0.96 9.71 1.13
C LYS A 207 1.23 10.98 1.95
N GLY A 208 1.91 11.96 1.36
CA GLY A 208 2.18 13.23 2.04
C GLY A 208 3.02 14.20 1.22
N ALA A 209 3.14 15.43 1.72
CA ALA A 209 3.95 16.46 1.06
C ALA A 209 5.46 16.25 1.18
N THR A 210 5.91 15.46 2.16
CA THR A 210 7.33 15.09 2.35
C THR A 210 7.49 13.58 2.53
N LYS A 211 8.73 13.10 2.46
CA LYS A 211 9.09 11.68 2.68
C LYS A 211 8.63 11.24 4.08
N GLU A 212 8.87 12.04 5.11
CA GLU A 212 8.49 11.79 6.51
C GLU A 212 6.97 11.77 6.70
N ALA A 213 6.27 12.72 6.07
CA ALA A 213 4.80 12.79 6.14
C ALA A 213 4.15 11.56 5.50
N ALA A 214 4.67 11.11 4.35
CA ALA A 214 4.23 9.88 3.72
C ALA A 214 4.52 8.65 4.60
N LEU A 215 5.68 8.57 5.26
CA LEU A 215 5.96 7.48 6.19
C LEU A 215 5.02 7.48 7.40
N CYS A 216 4.78 8.63 8.03
CA CYS A 216 3.80 8.77 9.10
C CYS A 216 2.42 8.28 8.66
N SER A 217 2.00 8.65 7.45
CA SER A 217 0.73 8.21 6.87
C SER A 217 0.66 6.70 6.72
N ALA A 218 1.73 6.05 6.23
CA ALA A 218 1.74 4.60 6.05
C ALA A 218 1.69 3.86 7.40
N LEU A 219 2.54 4.28 8.35
CA LEU A 219 2.58 3.68 9.70
C LEU A 219 1.25 3.89 10.45
N GLY A 220 0.66 5.08 10.30
CA GLY A 220 -0.67 5.38 10.85
C GLY A 220 -1.75 4.50 10.24
N GLU A 221 -1.78 4.35 8.92
CA GLU A 221 -2.70 3.44 8.23
C GLU A 221 -2.48 1.99 8.70
N TYR A 222 -1.23 1.56 8.90
CA TYR A 222 -0.94 0.21 9.40
C TYR A 222 -1.55 -0.01 10.80
N LEU A 223 -1.32 0.93 11.72
CA LEU A 223 -1.89 0.88 13.07
C LEU A 223 -3.42 0.93 13.04
N GLU A 224 -4.00 1.72 12.14
CA GLU A 224 -5.44 1.75 11.89
C GLU A 224 -5.96 0.37 11.46
N ARG A 225 -5.33 -0.28 10.47
CA ARG A 225 -5.80 -1.56 9.96
C ARG A 225 -5.66 -2.69 10.97
N ILE A 226 -4.55 -2.78 11.72
CA ILE A 226 -4.42 -3.80 12.77
C ILE A 226 -5.38 -3.57 13.92
N SER A 227 -5.61 -2.31 14.32
CA SER A 227 -6.50 -2.00 15.45
C SER A 227 -7.96 -2.31 15.15
N ASN A 228 -8.30 -2.45 13.87
CA ASN A 228 -9.63 -2.78 13.39
C ASN A 228 -9.74 -4.21 12.83
N ASN A 229 -8.72 -5.06 13.02
CA ASN A 229 -8.61 -6.41 12.43
C ASN A 229 -8.80 -6.46 10.90
N TYR A 230 -8.58 -5.34 10.21
CA TYR A 230 -9.05 -5.17 8.83
C TYR A 230 -8.23 -5.96 7.81
N PHE A 231 -6.95 -6.27 8.09
CA PHE A 231 -6.15 -7.16 7.24
C PHE A 231 -6.76 -8.56 7.10
N TYR A 232 -7.57 -8.98 8.09
CA TYR A 232 -8.16 -10.30 8.14
C TYR A 232 -9.67 -10.31 7.87
N ASN A 233 -10.27 -9.15 7.57
CA ASN A 233 -11.72 -8.99 7.39
C ASN A 233 -12.31 -10.01 6.40
N ASP A 234 -11.59 -10.32 5.34
CA ASP A 234 -12.06 -11.17 4.25
C ASP A 234 -11.72 -12.67 4.43
N TYR A 235 -11.21 -13.06 5.60
CA TYR A 235 -10.71 -14.42 5.85
C TYR A 235 -11.47 -15.13 6.97
N TYR A 236 -11.77 -16.41 6.74
CA TYR A 236 -12.11 -17.34 7.81
C TYR A 236 -10.86 -17.65 8.66
N LEU A 237 -10.96 -17.49 9.97
CA LEU A 237 -9.81 -17.58 10.89
C LEU A 237 -9.57 -19.00 11.43
N GLY A 238 -10.38 -19.97 10.99
CA GLY A 238 -10.24 -21.37 11.38
C GLY A 238 -10.99 -21.72 12.66
N GLU A 239 -11.23 -23.02 12.83
CA GLU A 239 -12.05 -23.58 13.90
C GLU A 239 -11.49 -23.26 15.30
N LYS A 240 -10.17 -23.20 15.44
CA LYS A 240 -9.52 -22.85 16.70
C LYS A 240 -9.91 -21.45 17.16
N ILE A 241 -9.75 -20.43 16.31
CA ILE A 241 -10.07 -19.04 16.66
C ILE A 241 -11.58 -18.86 16.84
N ALA A 242 -12.39 -19.49 15.97
CA ALA A 242 -13.85 -19.44 16.04
C ALA A 242 -14.43 -19.92 17.39
N ASN A 243 -13.70 -20.80 18.11
CA ASN A 243 -14.08 -21.37 19.40
C ASN A 243 -13.26 -20.85 20.59
N ASP A 244 -12.39 -19.85 20.38
CA ASP A 244 -11.59 -19.25 21.46
C ASP A 244 -12.43 -18.30 22.34
N ASP A 245 -11.85 -17.80 23.43
CA ASP A 245 -12.54 -16.90 24.39
C ASP A 245 -13.14 -15.67 23.69
N PHE A 246 -12.46 -15.14 22.66
CA PHE A 246 -12.95 -14.11 21.74
C PHE A 246 -12.39 -14.32 20.32
N VAL A 247 -13.11 -13.83 19.31
CA VAL A 247 -12.69 -13.88 17.90
C VAL A 247 -12.10 -12.54 17.45
N HIS A 248 -12.77 -11.43 17.77
CA HIS A 248 -12.44 -10.09 17.31
C HIS A 248 -11.83 -9.23 18.41
N TYR A 249 -12.52 -9.10 19.54
CA TYR A 249 -12.06 -8.32 20.69
C TYR A 249 -12.53 -8.92 22.01
N PRO A 250 -11.77 -8.78 23.12
CA PRO A 250 -12.18 -9.29 24.43
C PRO A 250 -13.51 -8.72 24.97
N ASN A 251 -13.97 -7.59 24.45
CA ASN A 251 -15.23 -6.94 24.83
C ASN A 251 -16.37 -7.17 23.82
N GLU A 252 -16.19 -8.07 22.85
CA GLU A 252 -17.27 -8.51 21.97
C GLU A 252 -18.36 -9.25 22.77
N LYS A 253 -19.58 -9.28 22.23
CA LYS A 253 -20.67 -10.09 22.78
C LYS A 253 -21.25 -10.97 21.70
N TRP A 254 -21.60 -12.18 22.10
CA TRP A 254 -22.24 -13.18 21.27
C TRP A 254 -23.73 -13.24 21.59
N PHE A 255 -24.55 -13.16 20.56
CA PHE A 255 -26.00 -13.26 20.66
C PHE A 255 -26.44 -14.57 20.00
N SER A 256 -27.01 -15.48 20.79
CA SER A 256 -27.58 -16.72 20.25
C SER A 256 -28.70 -16.41 19.26
N LEU A 257 -28.86 -17.26 18.25
CA LEU A 257 -29.96 -17.16 17.30
C LEU A 257 -31.29 -17.47 18.00
N GLU A 258 -32.33 -16.70 17.69
CA GLU A 258 -33.69 -16.95 18.14
C GLU A 258 -34.32 -18.13 17.37
N GLU A 259 -35.27 -18.85 17.98
CA GLU A 259 -35.92 -20.01 17.33
C GLU A 259 -36.67 -19.65 16.03
N ASP A 260 -37.18 -18.42 15.94
CA ASP A 260 -37.87 -17.89 14.75
C ASP A 260 -36.93 -17.16 13.77
N ASP A 261 -35.62 -17.20 14.04
CA ASP A 261 -34.55 -16.52 13.29
C ASP A 261 -34.71 -14.99 13.24
N SER A 262 -35.44 -14.41 14.20
CA SER A 262 -35.52 -12.97 14.39
C SER A 262 -34.20 -12.40 14.92
N ILE A 263 -34.05 -11.07 14.83
CA ILE A 263 -32.87 -10.38 15.34
C ILE A 263 -32.93 -10.38 16.88
N PRO A 264 -31.91 -10.91 17.59
CA PRO A 264 -31.91 -10.97 19.04
C PRO A 264 -32.05 -9.60 19.72
N VAL A 265 -32.76 -9.56 20.84
CA VAL A 265 -32.93 -8.33 21.63
C VAL A 265 -31.59 -7.85 22.19
N GLY A 266 -31.32 -6.55 22.06
CA GLY A 266 -30.08 -5.91 22.51
C GLY A 266 -28.99 -5.79 21.44
N LEU A 267 -29.22 -6.37 20.26
CA LEU A 267 -28.43 -6.16 19.07
C LEU A 267 -28.97 -4.92 18.31
N MET A 268 -28.08 -3.99 17.96
CA MET A 268 -28.40 -2.70 17.36
C MET A 268 -29.37 -1.85 18.21
N ASP A 269 -29.69 -0.64 17.76
CA ASP A 269 -30.75 0.20 18.33
C ASP A 269 -31.89 0.37 17.31
N HIS A 270 -33.00 1.01 17.73
CA HIS A 270 -34.13 1.26 16.84
C HIS A 270 -33.75 2.02 15.57
N TYR A 271 -32.82 2.98 15.67
CA TYR A 271 -32.41 3.78 14.51
C TYR A 271 -31.67 2.93 13.47
N LEU A 272 -30.76 2.06 13.89
CA LEU A 272 -30.06 1.14 13.00
C LEU A 272 -31.02 0.09 12.42
N LEU A 273 -31.96 -0.42 13.22
CA LEU A 273 -32.97 -1.38 12.75
C LEU A 273 -33.90 -0.76 11.70
N ASP A 274 -34.31 0.50 11.86
CA ASP A 274 -35.12 1.22 10.87
C ASP A 274 -34.40 1.39 9.53
N ILE A 275 -33.05 1.39 9.53
CA ILE A 275 -32.23 1.50 8.32
C ILE A 275 -31.95 0.14 7.70
N TYR A 276 -31.48 -0.82 8.49
CA TYR A 276 -30.96 -2.11 8.00
C TYR A 276 -32.01 -3.21 7.95
N ASN A 277 -33.11 -3.07 8.69
CA ASN A 277 -34.23 -4.01 8.72
C ASN A 277 -35.56 -3.30 8.41
N ALA A 278 -35.55 -2.33 7.49
CA ALA A 278 -36.71 -1.51 7.17
C ALA A 278 -37.95 -2.32 6.70
N SER A 279 -37.75 -3.46 6.02
CA SER A 279 -38.83 -4.34 5.57
C SER A 279 -39.19 -5.43 6.56
N GLY A 280 -38.42 -5.62 7.63
CA GLY A 280 -38.61 -6.71 8.60
C GLY A 280 -38.11 -8.08 8.13
N ASP A 281 -37.43 -8.16 6.99
CA ASP A 281 -36.99 -9.44 6.39
C ASP A 281 -35.59 -9.89 6.83
N LEU A 282 -34.84 -9.06 7.56
CA LEU A 282 -33.49 -9.39 8.02
C LEU A 282 -33.56 -10.43 9.15
N LYS A 283 -32.84 -11.54 8.98
CA LYS A 283 -32.80 -12.64 9.94
C LYS A 283 -31.51 -12.67 10.73
N GLY A 284 -31.55 -13.22 11.94
CA GLY A 284 -30.38 -13.39 12.80
C GLY A 284 -29.27 -14.19 12.12
N SER A 285 -29.63 -15.28 11.43
CA SER A 285 -28.71 -16.13 10.67
C SER A 285 -27.97 -15.43 9.54
N ASN A 286 -28.47 -14.28 9.06
CA ASN A 286 -27.78 -13.48 8.04
C ASN A 286 -26.62 -12.65 8.61
N LEU A 287 -26.55 -12.50 9.94
CA LEU A 287 -25.62 -11.62 10.64
C LEU A 287 -24.43 -12.36 11.27
N ILE A 288 -24.27 -13.65 10.99
CA ILE A 288 -23.09 -14.43 11.41
C ILE A 288 -21.84 -13.88 10.71
N ASP A 289 -20.78 -13.59 11.48
CA ASP A 289 -19.54 -13.05 10.91
C ASP A 289 -18.78 -14.13 10.12
N SER A 290 -18.19 -13.73 8.99
CA SER A 290 -17.42 -14.61 8.12
C SER A 290 -16.12 -15.09 8.74
N ASN A 291 -15.56 -14.32 9.67
CA ASN A 291 -14.27 -14.63 10.31
C ASN A 291 -14.37 -15.83 11.24
N SER A 292 -15.45 -15.94 12.02
CA SER A 292 -15.74 -17.11 12.85
C SER A 292 -16.50 -18.21 12.11
N GLY A 293 -17.42 -17.85 11.21
CA GLY A 293 -18.37 -18.79 10.61
C GLY A 293 -19.20 -19.60 11.62
N ASN A 294 -19.23 -19.21 12.89
CA ASN A 294 -19.69 -20.06 13.99
C ASN A 294 -21.18 -19.84 14.28
N SER A 295 -22.03 -20.45 13.45
CA SER A 295 -23.49 -20.34 13.59
C SER A 295 -24.03 -20.89 14.92
N GLU A 296 -23.34 -21.85 15.55
CA GLU A 296 -23.74 -22.40 16.85
C GLU A 296 -23.49 -21.40 17.99
N ARG A 297 -22.39 -20.65 17.92
CA ARG A 297 -22.06 -19.58 18.88
C ARG A 297 -22.94 -18.34 18.69
N GLY A 298 -23.41 -18.10 17.47
CA GLY A 298 -24.38 -17.06 17.12
C GLY A 298 -23.76 -15.81 16.49
N ILE A 299 -24.38 -14.66 16.71
CA ILE A 299 -24.00 -13.39 16.10
C ILE A 299 -22.95 -12.70 16.97
N CYS A 300 -21.73 -12.53 16.46
CA CYS A 300 -20.74 -11.69 17.11
C CYS A 300 -21.04 -10.20 16.84
N ALA A 301 -21.13 -9.41 17.92
CA ALA A 301 -21.30 -7.98 17.86
C ALA A 301 -20.27 -7.27 18.74
N ILE A 302 -19.86 -6.08 18.32
CA ILE A 302 -18.87 -5.27 19.02
C ILE A 302 -19.49 -3.94 19.49
N PRO A 303 -19.06 -3.41 20.65
CA PRO A 303 -19.68 -2.23 21.24
C PRO A 303 -19.22 -0.94 20.55
N PHE A 304 -20.17 -0.12 20.13
CA PHE A 304 -19.95 1.26 19.68
C PHE A 304 -20.61 2.27 20.62
N THR A 305 -20.00 3.45 20.77
CA THR A 305 -20.59 4.54 21.54
C THR A 305 -21.39 5.48 20.64
N ARG A 306 -22.71 5.52 20.83
CA ARG A 306 -23.58 6.49 20.16
C ARG A 306 -23.30 7.89 20.72
N GLN A 307 -22.96 8.84 19.85
CA GLN A 307 -22.41 10.12 20.31
C GLN A 307 -23.45 11.06 20.93
N SER A 308 -24.73 10.96 20.56
CA SER A 308 -25.79 11.86 21.04
C SER A 308 -26.06 11.73 22.54
N ASP A 309 -25.91 10.53 23.10
CA ASP A 309 -26.25 10.21 24.48
C ASP A 309 -25.23 9.32 25.20
N GLN A 310 -24.14 8.97 24.52
CA GLN A 310 -23.06 8.11 25.03
C GLN A 310 -23.50 6.67 25.36
N ALA A 311 -24.64 6.23 24.84
CA ALA A 311 -25.09 4.86 25.01
C ALA A 311 -24.18 3.88 24.25
N GLU A 312 -23.95 2.70 24.82
CA GLU A 312 -23.34 1.58 24.12
C GLU A 312 -24.39 0.91 23.22
N VAL A 313 -24.02 0.65 21.96
CA VAL A 313 -24.83 -0.05 20.97
C VAL A 313 -24.00 -1.20 20.41
N MET A 314 -24.53 -2.42 20.46
CA MET A 314 -23.87 -3.60 19.94
C MET A 314 -24.14 -3.72 18.44
N ILE A 315 -23.10 -3.65 17.61
CA ILE A 315 -23.24 -3.72 16.15
C ILE A 315 -22.61 -5.03 15.64
N PRO A 316 -23.34 -5.83 14.83
CA PRO A 316 -22.82 -7.09 14.28
C PRO A 316 -21.55 -6.87 13.47
N VAL A 317 -20.53 -7.71 13.70
CA VAL A 317 -19.30 -7.66 12.90
C VAL A 317 -19.59 -7.91 11.42
N ASN A 318 -20.52 -8.84 11.11
CA ASN A 318 -20.98 -9.08 9.75
C ASN A 318 -21.46 -7.78 9.05
N LEU A 319 -22.26 -6.97 9.74
CA LEU A 319 -22.82 -5.75 9.18
C LEU A 319 -21.71 -4.69 8.95
N ILE A 320 -20.76 -4.60 9.86
CA ILE A 320 -19.58 -3.72 9.73
C ILE A 320 -18.74 -4.12 8.51
N GLY A 321 -18.36 -5.40 8.43
CA GLY A 321 -17.50 -5.92 7.37
C GLY A 321 -18.12 -5.83 5.98
N ASN A 322 -19.45 -5.98 5.86
CA ASN A 322 -20.14 -5.93 4.56
C ASN A 322 -20.45 -4.50 4.09
N LEU A 323 -20.84 -3.59 4.99
CA LEU A 323 -21.39 -2.29 4.59
C LEU A 323 -20.40 -1.13 4.72
N PHE A 324 -19.52 -1.19 5.71
CA PHE A 324 -18.64 -0.07 6.06
C PHE A 324 -17.22 -0.27 5.58
N VAL A 325 -16.76 -1.53 5.53
CA VAL A 325 -15.38 -1.89 5.14
C VAL A 325 -14.38 -0.98 5.88
N SER A 326 -13.33 -0.48 5.23
CA SER A 326 -12.36 0.42 5.87
C SER A 326 -12.84 1.88 6.06
N ASN A 327 -14.05 2.24 5.65
CA ASN A 327 -14.47 3.64 5.65
C ASN A 327 -14.78 4.16 7.07
N GLY A 328 -14.11 5.23 7.47
CA GLY A 328 -14.26 5.86 8.78
C GLY A 328 -13.33 5.29 9.85
N MET A 329 -12.39 4.41 9.47
CA MET A 329 -11.29 4.01 10.33
C MET A 329 -10.26 5.15 10.43
N SER A 330 -9.57 5.25 11.55
CA SER A 330 -8.44 6.17 11.70
C SER A 330 -7.52 5.81 12.85
N ALA A 331 -6.22 6.10 12.69
CA ALA A 331 -5.27 6.23 13.77
C ALA A 331 -4.65 7.64 13.78
N GLY A 332 -4.15 8.06 14.93
CA GLY A 332 -3.54 9.38 15.10
C GLY A 332 -2.78 9.51 16.41
N ASN A 333 -2.01 10.59 16.54
CA ASN A 333 -1.21 10.84 17.74
C ASN A 333 -2.05 11.03 19.00
N THR A 334 -3.28 11.54 18.83
CA THR A 334 -4.27 11.69 19.89
C THR A 334 -5.62 11.13 19.43
N LYS A 335 -6.50 10.86 20.42
CA LYS A 335 -7.89 10.46 20.18
C LYS A 335 -8.64 11.45 19.30
N PHE A 336 -8.38 12.76 19.45
CA PHE A 336 -9.09 13.79 18.71
C PHE A 336 -8.53 13.96 17.30
N GLU A 337 -7.21 13.84 17.10
CA GLU A 337 -6.61 13.81 15.77
C GLU A 337 -7.20 12.67 14.93
N ALA A 338 -7.24 11.44 15.49
CA ALA A 338 -7.81 10.28 14.83
C ALA A 338 -9.31 10.49 14.50
N ARG A 339 -10.10 11.02 15.45
CA ARG A 339 -11.53 11.29 15.21
C ARG A 339 -11.76 12.34 14.13
N VAL A 340 -10.95 13.39 14.07
CA VAL A 340 -11.05 14.40 13.01
C VAL A 340 -10.77 13.78 11.65
N GLN A 341 -9.75 12.92 11.53
CA GLN A 341 -9.47 12.18 10.30
C GLN A 341 -10.62 11.25 9.92
N ALA A 342 -11.08 10.38 10.83
CA ALA A 342 -12.21 9.46 10.60
C ALA A 342 -13.47 10.19 10.10
N LEU A 343 -13.85 11.30 10.75
CA LEU A 343 -15.04 12.08 10.35
C LEU A 343 -14.84 12.80 9.02
N SER A 344 -13.64 13.32 8.75
CA SER A 344 -13.32 13.94 7.46
C SER A 344 -13.45 12.93 6.34
N GLU A 345 -12.94 11.73 6.54
CA GLU A 345 -13.06 10.60 5.63
C GLU A 345 -14.53 10.23 5.37
N ILE A 346 -15.38 10.15 6.41
CA ILE A 346 -16.82 9.92 6.22
C ILE A 346 -17.45 11.00 5.33
N PHE A 347 -17.11 12.28 5.54
CA PHE A 347 -17.56 13.36 4.65
C PHE A 347 -17.01 13.21 3.23
N GLU A 348 -15.72 12.88 3.08
CA GLU A 348 -15.07 12.67 1.79
C GLU A 348 -15.83 11.66 0.93
N ARG A 349 -16.10 10.46 1.47
CA ARG A 349 -16.81 9.40 0.75
C ARG A 349 -18.28 9.73 0.52
N GLY A 350 -18.96 10.27 1.53
CA GLY A 350 -20.36 10.65 1.41
C GLY A 350 -20.60 11.72 0.33
N VAL A 351 -19.78 12.76 0.34
CA VAL A 351 -19.86 13.88 -0.62
C VAL A 351 -19.39 13.46 -2.01
N LYS A 352 -18.31 12.67 -2.11
CA LYS A 352 -17.88 12.04 -3.37
C LYS A 352 -19.01 11.26 -4.02
N ASN A 353 -19.67 10.38 -3.26
CA ASN A 353 -20.77 9.57 -3.76
C ASN A 353 -21.95 10.43 -4.23
N LYS A 354 -22.28 11.49 -3.48
CA LYS A 354 -23.33 12.43 -3.86
C LYS A 354 -23.02 13.15 -5.17
N ILE A 355 -21.82 13.73 -5.29
CA ILE A 355 -21.37 14.48 -6.48
C ILE A 355 -21.40 13.60 -7.73
N ILE A 356 -20.88 12.38 -7.64
CA ILE A 356 -20.81 11.47 -8.77
C ILE A 356 -22.22 10.98 -9.17
N ARG A 357 -23.04 10.56 -8.20
CA ARG A 357 -24.38 10.00 -8.49
C ARG A 357 -25.38 11.03 -8.99
N GLU A 358 -25.26 12.27 -8.54
CA GLU A 358 -26.16 13.37 -8.92
C GLU A 358 -25.59 14.24 -10.05
N GLU A 359 -24.46 13.84 -10.63
CA GLU A 359 -23.81 14.53 -11.77
C GLU A 359 -23.58 16.03 -11.49
N ILE A 360 -23.14 16.36 -10.27
CA ILE A 360 -23.04 17.75 -9.81
C ILE A 360 -21.84 18.45 -10.49
N ALA A 361 -22.12 19.53 -11.22
CA ALA A 361 -21.09 20.42 -11.75
C ALA A 361 -20.51 21.31 -10.64
N LEU A 362 -19.28 21.02 -10.22
CA LEU A 362 -18.61 21.75 -9.15
C LEU A 362 -17.99 23.08 -9.63
N PRO A 363 -18.01 24.13 -8.80
CA PRO A 363 -17.31 25.38 -9.08
C PRO A 363 -15.79 25.19 -9.01
N ASP A 364 -15.08 25.93 -9.87
CA ASP A 364 -13.61 26.04 -9.80
C ASP A 364 -13.17 26.77 -8.54
N VAL A 365 -12.03 26.35 -7.98
CA VAL A 365 -11.33 27.16 -7.00
C VAL A 365 -10.64 28.32 -7.73
N PRO A 366 -10.91 29.59 -7.36
CA PRO A 366 -10.26 30.73 -8.01
C PRO A 366 -8.73 30.65 -7.89
N LYS A 367 -8.01 31.03 -8.94
CA LYS A 367 -6.54 30.97 -8.99
C LYS A 367 -5.89 31.71 -7.82
N GLU A 368 -6.38 32.91 -7.50
CA GLU A 368 -5.94 33.73 -6.36
C GLU A 368 -6.08 33.03 -5.00
N VAL A 369 -7.01 32.07 -4.86
CA VAL A 369 -7.13 31.24 -3.66
C VAL A 369 -6.06 30.14 -3.66
N LEU A 370 -5.81 29.51 -4.81
CA LEU A 370 -4.75 28.49 -4.95
C LEU A 370 -3.37 29.09 -4.72
N GLU A 371 -3.12 30.33 -5.14
CA GLU A 371 -1.84 31.04 -5.00
C GLU A 371 -1.39 31.25 -3.55
N ARG A 372 -2.29 31.01 -2.59
CA ARG A 372 -1.98 30.98 -1.15
C ARG A 372 -1.23 29.72 -0.72
N PHE A 373 -1.20 28.69 -1.57
CA PHE A 373 -0.63 27.36 -1.28
C PHE A 373 0.46 27.01 -2.32
N PRO A 374 1.64 27.65 -2.26
CA PRO A 374 2.64 27.59 -3.31
C PRO A 374 3.20 26.18 -3.57
N THR A 375 3.33 25.36 -2.53
CA THR A 375 3.80 23.96 -2.65
C THR A 375 2.81 23.10 -3.44
N ILE A 376 1.51 23.27 -3.20
CA ILE A 376 0.44 22.56 -3.91
C ILE A 376 0.39 23.01 -5.37
N ILE A 377 0.46 24.32 -5.63
CA ILE A 377 0.51 24.85 -7.00
C ILE A 377 1.71 24.29 -7.77
N GLU A 378 2.90 24.25 -7.16
CA GLU A 378 4.08 23.73 -7.83
C GLU A 378 3.88 22.26 -8.28
N GLY A 379 3.26 21.44 -7.42
CA GLY A 379 2.91 20.06 -7.76
C GLY A 379 1.93 19.97 -8.94
N ILE A 380 0.90 20.83 -8.95
CA ILE A 380 -0.09 20.91 -10.03
C ILE A 380 0.56 21.34 -11.34
N GLU A 381 1.33 22.44 -11.33
CA GLU A 381 2.01 22.97 -12.52
C GLU A 381 2.97 21.94 -13.12
N LYS A 382 3.61 21.11 -12.28
CA LYS A 382 4.49 20.03 -12.76
C LYS A 382 3.73 18.89 -13.42
N LEU A 383 2.51 18.58 -12.98
CA LEU A 383 1.64 17.63 -13.68
C LEU A 383 1.19 18.20 -15.04
N GLU A 384 0.79 19.47 -15.07
CA GLU A 384 0.36 20.14 -16.30
C GLU A 384 1.51 20.26 -17.32
N GLN A 385 2.72 20.59 -16.86
CA GLN A 385 3.94 20.60 -17.68
C GLN A 385 4.26 19.22 -18.28
N ARG A 386 3.84 18.13 -17.63
CA ARG A 386 3.96 16.76 -18.15
C ARG A 386 2.82 16.36 -19.09
N GLY A 387 1.89 17.27 -19.38
CA GLY A 387 0.78 17.04 -20.30
C GLY A 387 -0.47 16.47 -19.63
N PHE A 388 -0.59 16.57 -18.30
CA PHE A 388 -1.79 16.15 -17.57
C PHE A 388 -2.55 17.37 -17.02
N PRO A 389 -3.59 17.87 -17.71
CA PRO A 389 -4.41 18.96 -17.21
C PRO A 389 -5.04 18.62 -15.86
N ILE A 390 -5.03 19.58 -14.93
CA ILE A 390 -5.58 19.42 -13.59
C ILE A 390 -6.74 20.39 -13.38
N LEU A 391 -7.86 19.89 -12.86
CA LEU A 391 -8.99 20.72 -12.42
C LEU A 391 -9.09 20.67 -10.91
N VAL A 392 -9.07 21.84 -10.26
CA VAL A 392 -9.27 21.96 -8.81
C VAL A 392 -10.64 22.54 -8.53
N LYS A 393 -11.49 21.74 -7.91
CA LYS A 393 -12.90 22.04 -7.67
C LYS A 393 -13.22 22.11 -6.18
N ASP A 394 -14.03 23.08 -5.80
CA ASP A 394 -14.61 23.14 -4.45
C ASP A 394 -15.78 22.15 -4.37
N ALA A 395 -15.60 21.09 -3.58
CA ALA A 395 -16.58 20.03 -3.38
C ALA A 395 -17.40 20.23 -2.09
N SER A 396 -17.37 21.42 -1.49
CA SER A 396 -18.06 21.72 -0.24
C SER A 396 -19.58 21.75 -0.34
N LEU A 397 -20.13 21.74 -1.56
CA LEU A 397 -21.56 21.89 -1.85
C LEU A 397 -22.14 23.17 -1.20
N GLY A 398 -21.50 24.31 -1.45
CA GLY A 398 -21.91 25.61 -0.92
C GLY A 398 -21.44 25.87 0.51
N GLY A 399 -20.27 25.35 0.88
CA GLY A 399 -19.68 25.53 2.21
C GLY A 399 -20.23 24.62 3.30
N LEU A 400 -21.02 23.60 2.94
CA LEU A 400 -21.63 22.67 3.89
C LEU A 400 -20.65 21.60 4.39
N TYR A 401 -19.74 21.15 3.52
CA TYR A 401 -18.83 20.06 3.81
C TYR A 401 -17.37 20.44 3.59
N PRO A 402 -16.42 19.90 4.37
CA PRO A 402 -15.00 20.25 4.27
C PRO A 402 -14.28 19.41 3.21
N VAL A 403 -14.77 19.39 1.96
CA VAL A 403 -14.32 18.47 0.89
C VAL A 403 -13.82 19.24 -0.34
N MET A 404 -12.70 18.78 -0.89
CA MET A 404 -12.10 19.24 -2.13
C MET A 404 -12.08 18.13 -3.17
N CYS A 405 -12.10 18.50 -4.46
CA CYS A 405 -11.91 17.57 -5.56
C CYS A 405 -10.80 18.05 -6.49
N VAL A 406 -9.82 17.19 -6.75
CA VAL A 406 -8.75 17.41 -7.73
C VAL A 406 -8.88 16.35 -8.81
N THR A 407 -9.06 16.77 -10.05
CA THR A 407 -9.26 15.88 -11.19
C THR A 407 -8.09 15.96 -12.16
N LEU A 408 -7.52 14.81 -12.49
CA LEU A 408 -6.51 14.67 -13.53
C LEU A 408 -7.15 14.22 -14.84
N MET A 409 -6.79 14.88 -15.94
CA MET A 409 -7.16 14.49 -17.29
C MET A 409 -5.94 13.91 -18.02
N ASN A 410 -6.15 12.84 -18.79
CA ASN A 410 -5.12 12.24 -19.62
C ASN A 410 -5.46 12.42 -21.11
N PRO A 411 -4.88 13.42 -21.80
CA PRO A 411 -5.16 13.70 -23.20
C PRO A 411 -4.77 12.57 -24.15
N HIS A 412 -3.88 11.65 -23.74
CA HIS A 412 -3.41 10.56 -24.59
C HIS A 412 -4.46 9.46 -24.79
N ASN A 413 -5.39 9.29 -23.86
CA ASN A 413 -6.41 8.24 -23.91
C ASN A 413 -7.84 8.74 -23.57
N GLY A 414 -8.01 10.03 -23.27
CA GLY A 414 -9.30 10.60 -22.87
C GLY A 414 -9.73 10.22 -21.45
N GLY A 415 -8.85 9.59 -20.67
CA GLY A 415 -9.15 9.17 -19.30
C GLY A 415 -9.25 10.35 -18.34
N VAL A 416 -10.11 10.21 -17.33
CA VAL A 416 -10.31 11.19 -16.27
C VAL A 416 -10.24 10.48 -14.92
N TYR A 417 -9.53 11.06 -13.97
CA TYR A 417 -9.42 10.53 -12.62
C TYR A 417 -9.70 11.62 -11.59
N ALA A 418 -10.86 11.55 -10.93
CA ALA A 418 -11.27 12.48 -9.89
C ALA A 418 -10.88 11.95 -8.50
N SER A 419 -10.00 12.66 -7.83
CA SER A 419 -9.63 12.45 -6.44
C SER A 419 -10.42 13.39 -5.54
N PHE A 420 -10.73 12.93 -4.32
CA PHE A 420 -11.43 13.71 -3.30
C PHE A 420 -10.60 13.70 -2.03
N GLY A 421 -10.58 14.81 -1.31
CA GLY A 421 -9.89 14.95 -0.04
C GLY A 421 -10.71 15.79 0.92
N ALA A 422 -10.80 15.37 2.18
CA ALA A 422 -11.51 16.13 3.20
C ALA A 422 -10.65 16.42 4.42
N HIS A 423 -10.84 17.62 4.98
CA HIS A 423 -10.27 18.04 6.27
C HIS A 423 -10.87 19.41 6.68
N PRO A 424 -11.06 19.71 7.99
CA PRO A 424 -11.56 21.02 8.42
C PRO A 424 -10.71 22.23 7.99
N LYS A 425 -9.44 21.99 7.61
CA LYS A 425 -8.55 23.00 7.03
C LYS A 425 -8.51 22.83 5.52
N PHE A 426 -8.89 23.87 4.79
CA PHE A 426 -8.93 23.90 3.32
C PHE A 426 -7.63 23.40 2.68
N GLU A 427 -6.48 23.93 3.12
CA GLU A 427 -5.15 23.57 2.61
C GLU A 427 -4.90 22.07 2.71
N VAL A 428 -5.22 21.48 3.86
CA VAL A 428 -5.02 20.04 4.12
C VAL A 428 -5.98 19.20 3.29
N ALA A 429 -7.24 19.64 3.11
CA ALA A 429 -8.19 18.93 2.24
C ALA A 429 -7.73 18.91 0.78
N LEU A 430 -7.20 20.05 0.30
CA LEU A 430 -6.65 20.19 -1.05
C LEU A 430 -5.37 19.33 -1.23
N GLU A 431 -4.42 19.42 -0.29
CA GLU A 431 -3.19 18.61 -0.32
C GLU A 431 -3.50 17.11 -0.31
N ARG A 432 -4.45 16.67 0.53
CA ARG A 432 -4.89 15.26 0.59
C ARG A 432 -5.48 14.79 -0.72
N SER A 433 -6.28 15.61 -1.38
CA SER A 433 -6.86 15.28 -2.68
C SER A 433 -5.77 15.14 -3.76
N LEU A 434 -4.77 16.03 -3.78
CA LEU A 434 -3.65 15.98 -4.72
C LEU A 434 -2.71 14.79 -4.45
N THR A 435 -2.35 14.54 -3.19
CA THR A 435 -1.44 13.44 -2.83
C THR A 435 -2.08 12.07 -3.06
N GLU A 436 -3.39 11.93 -2.81
CA GLU A 436 -4.16 10.72 -3.15
C GLU A 436 -4.22 10.46 -4.65
N LEU A 437 -4.28 11.51 -5.46
CA LEU A 437 -4.33 11.40 -6.92
C LEU A 437 -3.11 10.63 -7.48
N LEU A 438 -1.96 10.69 -6.79
CA LEU A 438 -0.69 10.11 -7.22
C LEU A 438 -0.20 8.94 -6.35
N GLN A 439 -0.93 8.56 -5.31
CA GLN A 439 -0.52 7.47 -4.41
C GLN A 439 -0.40 6.14 -5.19
N GLY A 440 0.76 5.48 -5.07
CA GLY A 440 0.99 4.16 -5.69
C GLY A 440 1.01 4.18 -7.22
N ARG A 441 1.06 5.35 -7.86
CA ARG A 441 1.02 5.53 -9.33
C ARG A 441 2.41 5.85 -9.88
N SER A 442 2.62 5.59 -11.17
CA SER A 442 3.92 5.70 -11.87
C SER A 442 3.83 6.64 -13.06
#